data_AF-A0A7C1N2W0-F1
#
_entry.id   AF-A0A7C1N2W0-F1
#
_cell.length_a   1.000
_cell.length_b   1.000
_cell.length_c   1.000
_cell.angle_alpha   90.00
_cell.angle_beta   90.00
_cell.angle_gamma   90.00
#
_symmetry.space_group_name_H-M   'P 1'
#
loop_
_entity.id
_entity.type
_entity.pdbx_description
1 polymer ?
#
loop_
_entity_poly.entity_id
_entity_poly.type
_entity_poly.pdbx_seq_one_letter_code
_entity_poly.pdbx_strand_id
1 'polypeptide(L)'
;MSDPLKSFNQREYSRILNEHNGCKLSYSQCINYLMEHGASYNQAKNGAYTYLYHGNHLEVQQRGRQDLYNHLLDKFNGITKSNMECIRYLESLGFSQGQAKNAAYNYRKSKGLIK
;
A
#
# COMPACT_ATOMS: atom_id res chain seq x y z
N MET A 1 -12.30 -17.70 -13.01
CA MET A 1 -11.91 -16.96 -14.23
C MET A 1 -11.82 -15.50 -13.82
N SER A 2 -10.60 -14.99 -13.66
CA SER A 2 -10.38 -13.61 -13.21
C SER A 2 -10.50 -12.68 -14.42
N ASP A 3 -11.31 -11.62 -14.30
CA ASP A 3 -11.52 -10.65 -15.38
C ASP A 3 -10.19 -10.05 -15.87
N PRO A 4 -9.98 -9.94 -17.21
CA PRO A 4 -8.81 -9.26 -17.73
C PRO A 4 -8.84 -7.77 -17.36
N LEU A 5 -7.90 -7.35 -16.51
CA LEU A 5 -7.79 -5.98 -16.03
C LEU A 5 -7.52 -5.01 -17.19
N LYS A 6 -8.47 -4.09 -17.40
CA LYS A 6 -8.57 -3.19 -18.57
C LYS A 6 -7.59 -2.01 -18.59
N SER A 7 -6.66 -1.88 -17.63
CA SER A 7 -5.74 -0.73 -17.55
C SER A 7 -4.48 -1.08 -16.75
N PHE A 8 -3.43 -1.48 -17.46
CA PHE A 8 -2.11 -1.68 -16.86
C PHE A 8 -1.33 -0.36 -16.77
N ASN A 9 -1.58 0.39 -15.71
CA ASN A 9 -0.79 1.57 -15.34
C ASN A 9 0.18 1.24 -14.19
N GLN A 10 1.12 2.15 -13.88
CA GLN A 10 2.15 1.89 -12.87
C GLN A 10 1.57 1.60 -11.47
N ARG A 11 0.44 2.20 -11.12
CA ARG A 11 -0.22 1.96 -9.82
C ARG A 11 -0.70 0.51 -9.74
N GLU A 12 -1.23 -0.02 -10.83
CA GLU A 12 -1.72 -1.40 -10.89
C GLU A 12 -0.58 -2.42 -10.84
N TYR A 13 0.52 -2.19 -11.57
CA TYR A 13 1.71 -3.04 -11.44
C TYR A 13 2.25 -3.05 -10.00
N SER A 14 2.34 -1.87 -9.37
CA SER A 14 2.79 -1.75 -7.99
C SER A 14 1.85 -2.46 -7.01
N ARG A 15 0.53 -2.43 -7.23
CA ARG A 15 -0.45 -3.15 -6.42
C ARG A 15 -0.24 -4.66 -6.51
N ILE A 16 -0.23 -5.20 -7.74
CA ILE A 16 -0.05 -6.64 -8.00
C ILE A 16 1.26 -7.15 -7.38
N LEU A 17 2.36 -6.43 -7.58
CA LEU A 17 3.66 -6.82 -7.03
C LEU A 17 3.71 -6.68 -5.50
N ASN A 18 3.08 -5.66 -4.91
CA ASN A 18 3.04 -5.50 -3.46
C ASN A 18 2.24 -6.62 -2.75
N GLU A 19 1.13 -7.08 -3.35
CA GLU A 19 0.35 -8.21 -2.82
C GLU A 19 1.18 -9.50 -2.66
N HIS A 20 2.28 -9.61 -3.42
CA HIS A 20 3.15 -10.80 -3.44
C HIS A 20 4.57 -10.55 -2.92
N ASN A 21 4.79 -9.51 -2.11
CA ASN A 21 6.13 -9.14 -1.61
C ASN A 21 7.16 -8.97 -2.75
N GLY A 22 6.75 -8.38 -3.88
CA GLY A 22 7.57 -8.19 -5.07
C GLY A 22 8.91 -7.49 -4.82
N CYS A 23 9.03 -6.72 -3.74
CA CYS A 23 10.30 -6.11 -3.31
C CYS A 23 11.39 -7.13 -2.91
N LYS A 24 11.04 -8.40 -2.68
CA LYS A 24 11.97 -9.50 -2.41
C LYS A 24 12.22 -10.40 -3.63
N LEU A 25 11.54 -10.13 -4.74
CA LEU A 25 11.66 -10.89 -5.97
C LEU A 25 12.73 -10.28 -6.88
N SER A 26 13.30 -11.12 -7.74
CA SER A 26 14.16 -10.65 -8.83
C SER A 26 13.34 -9.91 -9.88
N TYR A 27 14.02 -9.12 -10.71
CA TYR A 27 13.40 -8.44 -11.85
C TYR A 27 12.67 -9.41 -12.80
N SER A 28 13.25 -10.57 -13.09
CA SER A 28 12.61 -11.59 -13.94
C SER A 28 11.38 -12.20 -13.28
N GLN A 29 11.41 -12.42 -11.96
CA GLN A 29 10.25 -12.91 -11.21
C GLN A 29 9.10 -11.90 -11.23
N CYS A 30 9.40 -10.60 -11.05
CA CYS A 30 8.38 -9.54 -11.19
C CYS A 30 7.77 -9.48 -12.59
N ILE A 31 8.56 -9.65 -13.65
CA ILE A 31 8.05 -9.67 -15.04
C ILE A 31 7.09 -10.85 -15.24
N ASN A 32 7.49 -12.05 -14.85
CA ASN A 32 6.66 -13.24 -14.99
C ASN A 32 5.34 -13.07 -14.24
N TYR A 33 5.40 -12.52 -13.03
CA TYR A 33 4.23 -12.27 -12.21
C TYR A 33 3.26 -11.29 -12.87
N LEU A 34 3.75 -10.18 -13.42
CA LEU A 34 2.89 -9.23 -14.15
C LEU A 34 2.29 -9.85 -15.41
N MET A 35 3.02 -10.73 -16.10
CA MET A 35 2.52 -11.45 -17.28
C MET A 35 1.45 -12.49 -16.93
N GLU A 36 1.59 -13.21 -15.82
CA GLU A 36 0.55 -14.10 -15.28
C GLU A 36 -0.76 -13.35 -14.99
N HIS A 37 -0.64 -12.07 -14.63
CA HIS A 37 -1.76 -11.17 -14.43
C HIS A 37 -2.26 -10.46 -15.71
N GLY A 38 -1.76 -10.86 -16.88
CA GLY A 38 -2.26 -10.42 -18.20
C GLY A 38 -1.52 -9.24 -18.82
N ALA A 39 -0.42 -8.76 -18.23
CA ALA A 39 0.40 -7.74 -18.85
C ALA A 39 1.17 -8.33 -20.04
N SER A 40 1.30 -7.59 -21.14
CA SER A 40 2.26 -7.97 -22.20
C SER A 40 3.69 -7.91 -21.68
N TYR A 41 4.62 -8.62 -22.32
CA TYR A 41 6.04 -8.63 -21.91
C TYR A 41 6.63 -7.23 -21.77
N ASN A 42 6.37 -6.32 -22.74
CA ASN A 42 6.88 -4.95 -22.70
C ASN A 42 6.26 -4.14 -21.55
N GLN A 43 4.99 -4.35 -21.28
CA GLN A 43 4.28 -3.75 -20.14
C GLN A 43 4.85 -4.23 -18.80
N ALA A 44 4.99 -5.55 -18.64
CA ALA A 44 5.55 -6.19 -17.45
C ALA A 44 7.00 -5.76 -17.21
N LYS A 45 7.83 -5.74 -18.25
CA LYS A 45 9.21 -5.26 -18.22
C LYS A 45 9.29 -3.83 -17.68
N ASN A 46 8.52 -2.91 -18.26
CA ASN A 46 8.51 -1.52 -17.81
C ASN A 46 7.94 -1.39 -16.38
N GLY A 47 6.84 -2.07 -16.07
CA GLY A 47 6.20 -2.05 -14.76
C GLY A 47 7.10 -2.57 -13.63
N ALA A 48 7.78 -3.70 -13.86
CA ALA A 48 8.74 -4.28 -12.94
C ALA A 48 9.98 -3.39 -12.76
N TYR A 49 10.48 -2.78 -13.84
CA TYR A 49 11.64 -1.90 -13.80
C TYR A 49 11.33 -0.65 -12.95
N THR A 50 10.21 0.01 -13.24
CA THR A 50 9.77 1.17 -12.46
C THR A 50 9.46 0.81 -11.00
N TYR A 51 8.89 -0.37 -10.76
CA TYR A 51 8.63 -0.86 -9.40
C TYR A 51 9.91 -1.05 -8.59
N LEU A 52 10.90 -1.75 -9.13
CA LEU A 52 12.14 -2.07 -8.42
C LEU A 52 13.11 -0.88 -8.32
N TYR A 53 13.22 -0.07 -9.38
CA TYR A 53 14.30 0.91 -9.50
C TYR A 53 13.85 2.38 -9.40
N HIS A 54 12.57 2.70 -9.58
CA HIS A 54 12.06 4.08 -9.56
C HIS A 54 11.12 4.40 -8.39
N GLY A 55 11.11 3.57 -7.33
CA GLY A 55 10.57 3.98 -6.03
C GLY A 55 9.06 4.20 -5.94
N ASN A 56 8.28 3.94 -7.00
CA ASN A 56 6.80 4.04 -6.94
C ASN A 56 6.16 3.00 -5.99
N HIS A 57 6.91 1.99 -5.55
CA HIS A 57 6.48 1.12 -4.45
C HIS A 57 6.45 1.87 -3.11
N LEU A 58 7.23 2.94 -2.92
CA LEU A 58 7.26 3.74 -1.69
C LEU A 58 6.05 4.67 -1.59
N GLU A 59 5.65 5.35 -2.67
CA GLU A 59 4.46 6.21 -2.67
C GLU A 59 3.14 5.42 -2.61
N VAL A 60 3.07 4.29 -3.33
CA VAL A 60 1.90 3.40 -3.27
C VAL A 60 1.85 2.65 -1.94
N GLN A 61 2.99 2.27 -1.34
CA GLN A 61 2.98 1.76 0.05
C GLN A 61 2.53 2.83 1.05
N GLN A 62 2.88 4.10 0.87
CA GLN A 62 2.49 5.18 1.79
C GLN A 62 1.00 5.53 1.67
N ARG A 63 0.49 5.77 0.45
CA ARG A 63 -0.94 6.08 0.24
C ARG A 63 -1.84 4.86 0.50
N GLY A 64 -1.45 3.67 0.03
CA GLY A 64 -2.16 2.43 0.33
C GLY A 64 -2.14 2.05 1.83
N ARG A 65 -1.05 2.36 2.55
CA ARG A 65 -1.04 2.22 4.02
C ARG A 65 -1.92 3.24 4.71
N GLN A 66 -1.90 4.49 4.28
CA GLN A 66 -2.70 5.50 4.95
C GLN A 66 -4.19 5.21 4.77
N ASP A 67 -4.62 4.74 3.61
CA ASP A 67 -5.99 4.28 3.38
C ASP A 67 -6.34 3.08 4.28
N LEU A 68 -5.42 2.11 4.43
CA LEU A 68 -5.58 0.99 5.37
C LEU A 68 -5.70 1.48 6.83
N TYR A 69 -4.82 2.36 7.28
CA TYR A 69 -4.88 2.93 8.63
C TYR A 69 -6.17 3.71 8.85
N ASN A 70 -6.60 4.50 7.87
CA ASN A 70 -7.85 5.24 7.93
C ASN A 70 -9.05 4.28 8.06
N HIS A 71 -9.08 3.21 7.26
CA HIS A 71 -10.14 2.20 7.35
C HIS A 71 -10.16 1.48 8.70
N LEU A 72 -8.99 1.07 9.21
CA LEU A 72 -8.87 0.42 10.51
C LEU A 72 -9.30 1.32 11.66
N LEU A 73 -8.90 2.59 11.62
CA LEU A 73 -9.26 3.59 12.63
C LEU A 73 -10.72 4.00 12.51
N ASP A 74 -11.31 4.08 11.32
CA ASP A 74 -12.74 4.31 11.14
C ASP A 74 -13.56 3.15 11.73
N LYS A 75 -13.15 1.89 11.51
CA LYS A 75 -13.79 0.71 12.16
C LYS A 75 -13.65 0.70 13.68
N PHE A 76 -12.56 1.25 14.21
CA PHE A 76 -12.34 1.42 15.65
C PHE A 76 -13.05 2.66 16.24
N ASN A 77 -13.80 3.40 15.42
CA ASN A 77 -14.42 4.68 15.77
C ASN A 77 -13.39 5.73 16.25
N GLY A 78 -12.26 5.82 15.56
CA GLY A 78 -11.09 6.61 15.93
C GLY A 78 -11.35 8.12 16.09
N ILE A 79 -12.44 8.65 15.53
CA ILE A 79 -12.85 10.05 15.70
C ILE A 79 -13.17 10.36 17.18
N THR A 80 -13.76 9.40 17.90
CA THR A 80 -14.13 9.58 19.31
C THR A 80 -13.01 9.16 20.27
N LYS A 81 -11.87 8.70 19.74
CA LYS A 81 -10.75 8.17 20.51
C LYS A 81 -9.64 9.21 20.64
N SER A 82 -8.88 9.12 21.72
CA SER A 82 -7.65 9.88 21.88
C SER A 82 -6.59 9.42 20.87
N ASN A 83 -5.62 10.28 20.58
CA ASN A 83 -4.51 9.92 19.69
C ASN A 83 -3.75 8.68 20.21
N MET A 84 -3.60 8.56 21.54
CA MET A 84 -2.92 7.44 22.18
C MET A 84 -3.71 6.13 22.01
N GLU A 85 -5.04 6.15 22.10
CA GLU A 85 -5.86 4.97 21.85
C GLU A 85 -5.75 4.51 20.39
N CYS A 86 -5.73 5.42 19.43
CA CYS A 86 -5.51 5.08 18.01
C CYS A 86 -4.13 4.43 17.80
N ILE A 87 -3.07 4.95 18.44
CA ILE A 87 -1.72 4.38 18.37
C ILE A 87 -1.71 2.97 18.96
N ARG A 88 -2.24 2.79 20.18
CA ARG A 88 -2.27 1.49 20.86
C ARG A 88 -3.08 0.45 20.10
N TYR A 89 -4.19 0.88 19.48
CA TYR A 89 -4.98 0.00 18.63
C TYR A 89 -4.16 -0.51 17.43
N LEU A 90 -3.45 0.39 16.73
CA LEU A 90 -2.58 -0.03 15.63
C LEU A 90 -1.41 -0.92 16.11
N GLU A 91 -0.79 -0.60 17.24
CA GLU A 91 0.24 -1.47 17.84
C GLU A 91 -0.32 -2.87 18.20
N SER A 92 -1.56 -2.96 18.71
CA SER A 92 -2.20 -4.25 18.99
C SER A 92 -2.51 -5.09 17.75
N LEU A 93 -2.56 -4.45 16.57
CA LEU A 93 -2.67 -5.13 15.28
C LEU A 93 -1.31 -5.53 14.69
N GLY A 94 -0.22 -5.27 15.42
CA GLY A 94 1.15 -5.64 15.02
C GLY A 94 1.90 -4.57 14.22
N PHE A 95 1.35 -3.35 14.09
CA PHE A 95 2.09 -2.25 13.48
C PHE A 95 3.18 -1.74 14.44
N SER A 96 4.33 -1.34 13.90
CA SER A 96 5.40 -0.79 14.73
C SER A 96 4.98 0.56 15.33
N GLN A 97 5.59 0.93 16.46
CA GLN A 97 5.31 2.20 17.12
C GLN A 97 5.47 3.41 16.17
N GLY A 98 6.50 3.40 15.32
CA GLY A 98 6.72 4.48 14.34
C GLY A 98 5.61 4.55 13.27
N GLN A 99 5.16 3.39 12.80
CA GLN A 99 4.04 3.29 11.87
C GLN A 99 2.75 3.79 12.51
N ALA A 100 2.43 3.31 13.72
CA ALA A 100 1.23 3.68 14.46
C ALA A 100 1.16 5.18 14.77
N LYS A 101 2.27 5.79 15.20
CA LYS A 101 2.37 7.24 15.45
C LYS A 101 2.06 8.08 14.21
N ASN A 102 2.74 7.78 13.09
CA ASN A 102 2.53 8.51 11.84
C ASN A 102 1.11 8.30 11.28
N ALA A 103 0.61 7.06 11.34
CA ALA A 103 -0.73 6.70 10.89
C ALA A 103 -1.82 7.48 11.65
N ALA A 104 -1.74 7.48 12.98
CA ALA A 104 -2.70 8.18 13.84
C ALA A 104 -2.63 9.70 13.63
N TYR A 105 -1.44 10.28 13.50
CA TYR A 105 -1.28 11.70 13.19
C TYR A 105 -1.95 12.08 11.86
N ASN A 106 -1.62 11.36 10.78
CA ASN A 106 -2.19 11.61 9.44
C ASN A 106 -3.72 11.39 9.41
N TYR A 107 -4.21 10.37 10.11
CA TYR A 107 -5.65 10.13 10.24
C TYR A 107 -6.33 11.34 10.89
N ARG A 108 -5.84 11.79 12.05
CA ARG A 108 -6.42 12.94 12.76
C ARG A 108 -6.38 14.22 11.94
N LYS A 109 -5.27 14.46 11.22
CA LYS A 109 -5.14 15.57 10.28
C LYS A 109 -6.19 15.49 9.16
N SER A 110 -6.38 14.31 8.57
CA SER A 110 -7.37 14.10 7.49
C SER A 110 -8.82 14.27 7.95
N LYS A 111 -9.11 13.99 9.23
CA LYS A 111 -10.44 14.19 9.85
C LYS A 111 -10.63 15.59 10.45
N GLY A 112 -9.64 16.49 10.31
CA GLY A 112 -9.70 17.85 10.84
C GLY A 112 -9.65 17.95 12.37
N LEU A 113 -9.19 16.90 13.06
CA LEU A 113 -9.12 16.86 14.53
C LEU A 113 -7.90 17.57 15.10
N ILE A 114 -6.89 17.80 14.26
CA ILE A 114 -5.65 18.52 14.55
C ILE A 114 -5.25 19.34 13.32
N LYS A 115 -4.46 20.40 13.51
CA LYS A 115 -3.94 21.26 12.45
C LYS A 115 -2.55 20.81 11.99
#